data_AF-A0A959ZX47-F1
#
_entry.id   AF-A0A959ZX47-F1
#
_cell.length_a   1.000
_cell.length_b   1.000
_cell.length_c   1.000
_cell.angle_alpha   90.00
_cell.angle_beta   90.00
_cell.angle_gamma   90.00
#
_symmetry.space_group_name_H-M   'P 1'
#
loop_
_entity.id
_entity.type
_entity.pdbx_description
1 polymer ?
#
loop_
_entity_poly.entity_id
_entity_poly.type
_entity_poly.pdbx_seq_one_letter_code
_entity_poly.pdbx_strand_id
1 'polypeptide(L)'
;MAKAREIPGLSTDLAYGEVAARVLEVRCRELMDHSANVLDVTHIEGVHDMRVASRRLRAAIEVFWPCFPKKGAKAVLSEVKGLADALGERRDRDVAIAMLGSFAAAMPHPDRRGIASLIEEFEAEQLAANDELEGPVEPARLERLEAAVLELAAAARDAAGGSSPAGGSSNGSAPQQPAGEGEPR
;
A
#
# COMPACT_ATOMS: atom_id res chain seq x y z
N MET A 1 -9.69 -5.09 -12.32
CA MET A 1 -8.98 -5.40 -11.05
C MET A 1 -7.50 -5.66 -11.30
N ALA A 2 -6.65 -4.67 -11.00
CA ALA A 2 -5.21 -4.80 -10.99
C ALA A 2 -4.74 -5.98 -10.11
N LYS A 3 -4.17 -7.00 -10.74
CA LYS A 3 -3.50 -8.09 -10.04
C LYS A 3 -2.26 -7.53 -9.34
N ALA A 4 -2.03 -7.93 -8.09
CA ALA A 4 -0.80 -7.59 -7.40
C ALA A 4 0.38 -8.19 -8.18
N ARG A 5 1.37 -7.36 -8.55
CA ARG A 5 2.64 -7.81 -9.09
C ARG A 5 3.35 -8.65 -8.04
N GLU A 6 4.06 -9.65 -8.54
CA GLU A 6 4.94 -10.44 -7.72
C GLU A 6 6.11 -9.58 -7.24
N ILE A 7 6.60 -9.89 -6.04
CA ILE A 7 7.77 -9.23 -5.47
C ILE A 7 8.95 -10.18 -5.70
N PRO A 8 9.83 -9.89 -6.66
CA PRO A 8 10.87 -10.82 -7.05
C PRO A 8 11.92 -11.00 -5.94
N GLY A 9 12.42 -12.22 -5.83
CA GLY A 9 13.58 -12.54 -4.98
C GLY A 9 13.31 -12.53 -3.48
N LEU A 10 12.05 -12.62 -3.03
CA LEU A 10 11.76 -12.84 -1.62
C LEU A 10 12.24 -14.25 -1.20
N SER A 11 13.02 -14.30 -0.12
CA SER A 11 13.46 -15.54 0.52
C SER A 11 13.32 -15.39 2.04
N THR A 12 13.19 -16.51 2.74
CA THR A 12 13.24 -16.58 4.21
C THR A 12 14.59 -16.20 4.80
N ASP A 13 15.64 -16.17 3.97
CA ASP A 13 17.00 -15.80 4.39
C ASP A 13 17.24 -14.28 4.39
N LEU A 14 16.29 -13.50 3.85
CA LEU A 14 16.39 -12.05 3.84
C LEU A 14 16.02 -11.47 5.20
N ALA A 15 16.79 -10.46 5.63
CA ALA A 15 16.43 -9.65 6.77
C ALA A 15 15.08 -8.94 6.53
N TYR A 16 14.29 -8.79 7.60
CA TYR A 16 12.94 -8.21 7.52
C TYR A 16 12.91 -6.81 6.89
N GLY A 17 13.93 -5.98 7.16
CA GLY A 17 14.06 -4.64 6.55
C GLY A 17 14.37 -4.66 5.04
N GLU A 18 15.10 -5.67 4.55
CA GLU A 18 15.34 -5.86 3.11
C GLU A 18 14.05 -6.31 2.40
N VAL A 19 13.26 -7.18 3.04
CA VAL A 19 11.92 -7.54 2.56
C VAL A 19 11.02 -6.30 2.50
N ALA A 20 11.01 -5.48 3.54
CA ALA A 20 10.26 -4.23 3.59
C ALA A 20 10.61 -3.30 2.43
N ALA A 21 11.90 -3.08 2.19
CA ALA A 21 12.39 -2.22 1.11
C ALA A 21 11.89 -2.69 -0.26
N ARG A 22 12.05 -3.98 -0.58
CA ARG A 22 11.59 -4.55 -1.86
C ARG A 22 10.07 -4.45 -2.04
N VAL A 23 9.31 -4.68 -0.97
CA VAL A 23 7.86 -4.54 -1.02
C VAL A 23 7.49 -3.10 -1.34
N LEU A 24 8.06 -2.12 -0.64
CA LEU A 24 7.77 -0.70 -0.86
C LEU A 24 8.12 -0.26 -2.29
N GLU A 25 9.28 -0.67 -2.81
CA GLU A 25 9.71 -0.35 -4.18
C GLU A 25 8.71 -0.88 -5.23
N VAL A 26 8.28 -2.14 -5.11
CA VAL A 26 7.30 -2.73 -6.03
C VAL A 26 5.94 -2.06 -5.91
N ARG A 27 5.44 -1.82 -4.69
CA ARG A 27 4.13 -1.20 -4.48
C ARG A 27 4.09 0.28 -4.87
N CYS A 28 5.20 0.99 -4.70
CA CYS A 28 5.35 2.36 -5.19
C CYS A 28 5.27 2.39 -6.73
N ARG A 29 6.03 1.52 -7.40
CA ARG A 29 6.01 1.44 -8.86
C ARG A 29 4.63 1.09 -9.41
N GLU A 30 3.94 0.14 -8.78
CA GLU A 30 2.54 -0.15 -9.14
C GLU A 30 1.64 1.07 -9.05
N LEU A 31 1.75 1.85 -7.96
CA LEU A 31 0.96 3.05 -7.79
C LEU A 31 1.24 4.07 -8.90
N MET A 32 2.52 4.31 -9.22
CA MET A 32 2.91 5.27 -10.25
C MET A 32 2.47 4.83 -11.65
N ASP A 33 2.53 3.54 -11.98
CA ASP A 33 2.11 3.03 -13.28
C ASP A 33 0.60 3.17 -13.52
N HIS A 34 -0.20 3.28 -12.46
CA HIS A 34 -1.64 3.52 -12.53
C HIS A 34 -2.03 5.01 -12.47
N SER A 35 -1.06 5.92 -12.36
CA SER A 35 -1.34 7.36 -12.38
C SER A 35 -1.75 7.87 -13.76
N ALA A 36 -1.29 7.20 -14.82
CA ALA A 36 -1.64 7.55 -16.18
C ALA A 36 -3.15 7.37 -16.41
N ASN A 37 -3.81 8.41 -16.93
CA ASN A 37 -5.25 8.44 -17.20
C ASN A 37 -6.16 8.29 -15.97
N VAL A 38 -5.65 8.48 -14.75
CA VAL A 38 -6.48 8.42 -13.53
C VAL A 38 -7.62 9.45 -13.55
N LEU A 39 -7.45 10.58 -14.25
CA LEU A 39 -8.45 11.63 -14.38
C LEU A 39 -9.45 11.39 -15.52
N ASP A 40 -9.31 10.30 -16.29
CA ASP A 40 -10.25 9.96 -17.37
C ASP A 40 -11.53 9.36 -16.78
N VAL A 41 -12.57 10.18 -16.66
CA VAL A 41 -13.91 9.78 -16.18
C VAL A 41 -14.59 8.73 -17.06
N THR A 42 -14.19 8.62 -18.34
CA THR A 42 -14.71 7.58 -19.23
C THR A 42 -14.04 6.22 -19.00
N HIS A 43 -12.90 6.20 -18.30
CA HIS A 43 -12.13 5.01 -17.97
C HIS A 43 -12.16 4.69 -16.45
N ILE A 44 -13.26 4.07 -16.00
CA ILE A 44 -13.51 3.77 -14.58
C ILE A 44 -12.40 2.89 -13.95
N GLU A 45 -11.78 1.99 -14.71
CA GLU A 45 -10.74 1.08 -14.18
C GLU A 45 -9.46 1.82 -13.77
N GLY A 46 -9.16 3.00 -14.34
CA GLY A 46 -7.95 3.78 -14.01
C GLY A 46 -7.89 4.19 -12.54
N VAL A 47 -8.91 4.91 -12.05
CA VAL A 47 -9.03 5.27 -10.62
C VAL A 47 -9.14 4.04 -9.74
N HIS A 48 -9.88 3.02 -10.19
CA HIS A 48 -10.04 1.79 -9.41
C HIS A 48 -8.68 1.13 -9.14
N ASP A 49 -7.85 0.97 -10.16
CA ASP A 49 -6.56 0.30 -10.07
C ASP A 49 -5.55 1.12 -9.26
N MET A 50 -5.50 2.45 -9.46
CA MET A 50 -4.66 3.34 -8.64
C MET A 50 -5.08 3.32 -7.17
N ARG A 51 -6.39 3.29 -6.88
CA ARG A 51 -6.93 3.15 -5.50
C ARG A 51 -6.54 1.82 -4.86
N VAL A 52 -6.57 0.73 -5.63
CA VAL A 52 -6.13 -0.58 -5.13
C VAL A 52 -4.63 -0.57 -4.83
N ALA A 53 -3.82 0.03 -5.71
CA ALA A 53 -2.38 0.15 -5.51
C ALA A 53 -2.03 1.02 -4.29
N SER A 54 -2.70 2.16 -4.09
CA SER A 54 -2.47 3.05 -2.94
C SER A 54 -2.80 2.37 -1.61
N ARG A 55 -3.91 1.61 -1.56
CA ARG A 55 -4.26 0.79 -0.39
C ARG A 55 -3.23 -0.29 -0.09
N ARG A 56 -2.66 -0.93 -1.12
CA ARG A 56 -1.60 -1.93 -0.94
C ARG A 56 -0.31 -1.30 -0.42
N LEU A 57 0.09 -0.14 -0.95
CA LEU A 57 1.25 0.60 -0.46
C LEU A 57 1.06 1.02 1.01
N ARG A 58 -0.13 1.55 1.35
CA ARG A 58 -0.49 1.87 2.74
C ARG A 58 -0.34 0.66 3.66
N ALA A 59 -0.94 -0.47 3.28
CA ALA A 59 -0.86 -1.70 4.06
C ALA A 59 0.59 -2.19 4.23
N ALA A 60 1.42 -2.08 3.18
CA ALA A 60 2.83 -2.42 3.27
C ALA A 60 3.57 -1.54 4.29
N ILE A 61 3.34 -0.23 4.28
CA ILE A 61 3.95 0.70 5.26
C ILE A 61 3.50 0.34 6.69
N GLU A 62 2.23 -0.01 6.88
CA GLU A 62 1.68 -0.39 8.19
C GLU A 62 2.26 -1.74 8.69
N VAL A 63 2.38 -2.75 7.82
CA VAL A 63 2.93 -4.07 8.16
C VAL A 63 4.42 -4.01 8.50
N PHE A 64 5.18 -3.25 7.71
CA PHE A 64 6.63 -3.10 7.90
C PHE A 64 6.99 -1.91 8.79
N TRP A 65 6.02 -1.32 9.50
CA TRP A 65 6.22 -0.16 10.37
C TRP A 65 7.47 -0.23 11.28
N PRO A 66 7.81 -1.38 11.90
CA PRO A 66 9.00 -1.49 12.74
C PRO A 66 10.35 -1.28 12.00
N CYS A 67 10.37 -1.42 10.67
CA CYS A 67 11.57 -1.26 9.86
C CYS A 67 11.92 0.20 9.54
N PHE A 68 11.02 1.14 9.84
CA PHE A 68 11.11 2.49 9.32
C PHE A 68 11.38 3.55 10.40
N PRO A 69 12.07 4.64 10.05
CA PRO A 69 12.11 5.83 10.88
C PRO A 69 10.70 6.38 11.10
N LYS A 70 10.24 6.45 12.36
CA LYS A 70 8.86 6.83 12.73
C LYS A 70 8.38 8.12 12.05
N LYS A 71 9.23 9.15 11.98
CA LYS A 71 8.89 10.45 11.38
C LYS A 71 8.66 10.34 9.88
N GLY A 72 9.56 9.66 9.17
CA GLY A 72 9.46 9.44 7.71
C GLY A 72 8.24 8.57 7.36
N ALA A 73 8.08 7.44 8.05
CA ALA A 73 6.95 6.55 7.84
C ALA A 73 5.61 7.24 8.08
N LYS A 74 5.50 8.07 9.13
CA LYS A 74 4.27 8.83 9.42
C LYS A 74 3.93 9.84 8.32
N ALA A 75 4.93 10.56 7.80
CA ALA A 75 4.72 11.54 6.74
C ALA A 75 4.25 10.85 5.45
N VAL A 76 4.97 9.81 4.99
CA VAL A 76 4.60 9.03 3.80
C VAL A 76 3.22 8.40 3.96
N LEU A 77 2.94 7.78 5.10
CA LEU A 77 1.64 7.16 5.36
C LEU A 77 0.49 8.18 5.30
N SER A 78 0.71 9.41 5.75
CA SER A 78 -0.28 10.49 5.68
C SER A 78 -0.61 10.87 4.24
N GLU A 79 0.42 11.03 3.40
CA GLU A 79 0.23 11.34 1.98
C GLU A 79 -0.48 10.21 1.23
N VAL A 80 -0.06 8.96 1.44
CA VAL A 80 -0.71 7.79 0.80
C VAL A 80 -2.17 7.66 1.25
N LYS A 81 -2.49 7.99 2.51
CA LYS A 81 -3.88 8.03 3.00
C LYS A 81 -4.70 9.09 2.29
N GLY A 82 -4.20 10.33 2.25
CA GLY A 82 -4.90 11.42 1.56
C GLY A 82 -5.16 11.12 0.07
N LEU A 83 -4.18 10.53 -0.60
CA LEU A 83 -4.35 10.07 -1.99
C LEU A 83 -5.40 8.95 -2.10
N ALA A 84 -5.36 7.95 -1.22
CA ALA A 84 -6.32 6.85 -1.24
C ALA A 84 -7.76 7.31 -0.94
N ASP A 85 -7.91 8.30 -0.07
CA ASP A 85 -9.21 8.88 0.29
C ASP A 85 -9.79 9.67 -0.90
N ALA A 86 -8.99 10.54 -1.55
CA ALA A 86 -9.42 11.26 -2.75
C ALA A 86 -9.80 10.33 -3.92
N LEU A 87 -9.01 9.27 -4.15
CA LEU A 87 -9.35 8.23 -5.13
C LEU A 87 -10.64 7.48 -4.77
N GLY A 88 -10.94 7.36 -3.47
CA GLY A 88 -12.16 6.77 -2.96
C GLY A 88 -13.38 7.61 -3.31
N GLU A 89 -13.34 8.91 -3.03
CA GLU A 89 -14.45 9.83 -3.29
C GLU A 89 -14.88 9.82 -4.76
N ARG A 90 -13.93 9.82 -5.71
CA ARG A 90 -14.21 9.63 -7.14
C ARG A 90 -14.80 8.25 -7.41
N ARG A 91 -14.14 7.18 -6.93
CA ARG A 91 -14.53 5.79 -7.26
C ARG A 91 -15.93 5.44 -6.80
N ASP A 92 -16.37 5.99 -5.67
CA ASP A 92 -17.68 5.70 -5.10
C ASP A 92 -18.80 6.19 -6.03
N ARG A 93 -18.61 7.32 -6.72
CA ARG A 93 -19.56 7.82 -7.73
C ARG A 93 -19.62 6.90 -8.95
N ASP A 94 -18.47 6.42 -9.44
CA ASP A 94 -18.46 5.44 -10.53
C ASP A 94 -19.24 4.16 -10.17
N VAL A 95 -19.11 3.69 -8.92
CA VAL A 95 -19.85 2.50 -8.44
C VAL A 95 -21.35 2.81 -8.44
N ALA A 96 -21.76 3.96 -7.90
CA ALA A 96 -23.15 4.37 -7.84
C ALA A 96 -23.77 4.47 -9.25
N ILE A 97 -23.11 5.14 -10.19
CA ILE A 97 -23.55 5.27 -11.59
C ILE A 97 -23.74 3.89 -12.22
N ALA A 98 -22.75 2.99 -12.09
CA ALA A 98 -22.83 1.64 -12.66
C ALA A 98 -23.96 0.80 -12.04
N MET A 99 -24.17 0.91 -10.72
CA MET A 99 -25.25 0.23 -10.02
C MET A 99 -26.62 0.76 -10.44
N LEU A 100 -26.79 2.08 -10.53
CA LEU A 100 -28.03 2.72 -10.98
C LEU A 100 -28.35 2.40 -12.44
N GLY A 101 -27.34 2.37 -13.32
CA GLY A 101 -27.52 1.95 -14.72
C GLY A 101 -27.99 0.50 -14.83
N SER A 102 -27.40 -0.40 -14.03
CA SER A 102 -27.82 -1.80 -13.95
C SER A 102 -29.25 -1.93 -13.40
N PHE A 103 -29.61 -1.12 -12.41
CA PHE A 103 -30.95 -1.08 -11.83
C PHE A 103 -31.99 -0.56 -12.83
N ALA A 104 -31.70 0.53 -13.54
CA ALA A 104 -32.56 1.11 -14.58
C ALA A 104 -32.89 0.10 -15.70
N ALA A 105 -31.90 -0.70 -16.11
CA ALA A 105 -32.07 -1.73 -17.12
C ALA A 105 -33.06 -2.84 -16.69
N ALA A 106 -33.14 -3.11 -15.38
CA ALA A 106 -34.02 -4.13 -14.80
C ALA A 106 -35.44 -3.64 -14.48
N MET A 107 -35.71 -2.32 -14.51
CA MET A 107 -36.98 -1.74 -14.06
C MET A 107 -38.00 -1.47 -15.19
N PRO A 108 -39.31 -1.45 -14.88
CA PRO A 108 -40.37 -0.99 -15.78
C PRO A 108 -40.19 0.47 -16.23
N HIS A 109 -40.72 0.82 -17.41
CA HIS A 109 -40.56 2.13 -18.06
C HIS A 109 -40.88 3.38 -17.21
N PRO A 110 -41.94 3.45 -16.36
CA PRO A 110 -42.25 4.67 -15.63
C PRO A 110 -41.16 5.08 -14.61
N ASP A 111 -40.46 4.12 -14.02
CA ASP A 111 -39.45 4.37 -12.98
C ASP A 111 -38.08 4.76 -13.56
N ARG A 112 -37.84 4.45 -14.85
CA ARG A 112 -36.55 4.72 -15.53
C ARG A 112 -36.20 6.20 -15.56
N ARG A 113 -37.20 7.08 -15.68
CA ARG A 113 -36.96 8.53 -15.74
C ARG A 113 -36.40 9.06 -14.43
N GLY A 114 -36.91 8.60 -13.29
CA GLY A 114 -36.40 9.00 -11.98
C GLY A 114 -34.96 8.51 -11.76
N ILE A 115 -34.67 7.28 -12.17
CA ILE A 115 -33.32 6.71 -12.08
C ILE A 115 -32.33 7.47 -12.99
N ALA A 116 -32.76 7.84 -14.21
CA ALA A 116 -31.94 8.62 -15.13
C ALA A 116 -31.55 9.99 -14.53
N SER A 117 -32.50 10.71 -13.92
CA SER A 117 -32.18 11.99 -13.26
C SER A 117 -31.20 11.83 -12.09
N LEU A 118 -31.27 10.71 -11.35
CA LEU A 118 -30.30 10.43 -10.29
C LEU A 118 -28.90 10.11 -10.85
N ILE A 119 -28.83 9.41 -11.99
CA ILE A 119 -27.55 9.15 -12.68
C ILE A 119 -26.90 10.47 -13.11
N GLU A 120 -27.66 11.39 -13.70
CA GLU A 120 -27.16 12.72 -14.10
C GLU A 120 -26.58 13.51 -12.91
N GLU A 121 -27.22 13.42 -11.74
CA GLU A 121 -26.71 14.02 -10.50
C GLU A 121 -25.37 13.40 -10.07
N PHE A 122 -25.27 12.07 -10.07
CA PHE A 122 -24.03 11.38 -9.73
C PHE A 122 -22.91 11.60 -10.75
N GLU A 123 -23.21 11.79 -12.03
CA GLU A 123 -22.23 12.17 -13.06
C GLU A 123 -21.66 13.58 -12.79
N ALA A 124 -22.51 14.52 -12.37
CA ALA A 124 -22.05 15.84 -11.96
C ALA A 124 -21.15 15.77 -10.70
N GLU A 125 -21.52 14.96 -9.71
CA GLU A 125 -20.67 14.71 -8.54
C GLU A 125 -19.35 14.03 -8.91
N GLN A 126 -19.36 13.09 -9.86
CA GLN A 126 -18.16 12.39 -10.32
C GLN A 126 -17.17 13.38 -10.93
N LEU A 127 -17.65 14.32 -11.76
CA LEU A 127 -16.82 15.38 -12.33
C LEU A 127 -16.22 16.28 -11.25
N ALA A 128 -17.04 16.73 -10.29
CA ALA A 128 -16.54 17.54 -9.17
C ALA A 128 -15.49 16.81 -8.34
N ALA A 129 -15.70 15.53 -8.02
CA ALA A 129 -14.73 14.70 -7.32
C ALA A 129 -13.45 14.45 -8.15
N ASN A 130 -13.56 14.44 -9.48
CA ASN A 130 -12.43 14.32 -10.39
C ASN A 130 -11.58 15.60 -10.41
N ASP A 131 -12.22 16.77 -10.37
CA ASP A 131 -11.53 18.07 -10.23
C ASP A 131 -10.77 18.14 -8.89
N GLU A 132 -11.37 17.66 -7.80
CA GLU A 132 -10.70 17.57 -6.49
C GLU A 132 -9.53 16.56 -6.49
N LEU A 133 -9.58 15.55 -7.35
CA LEU A 133 -8.53 14.53 -7.49
C LEU A 133 -7.29 15.06 -8.22
N GLU A 134 -7.39 16.12 -9.03
CA GLU A 134 -6.27 16.68 -9.80
C GLU A 134 -5.06 17.04 -8.94
N GLY A 135 -5.29 17.73 -7.81
CA GLY A 135 -4.22 18.13 -6.89
C GLY A 135 -3.49 16.94 -6.23
N PRO A 136 -4.20 15.94 -5.69
CA PRO A 136 -3.61 14.69 -5.20
C PRO A 136 -2.80 13.89 -6.22
N VAL A 137 -3.21 13.87 -7.50
CA VAL A 137 -2.54 13.10 -8.57
C VAL A 137 -1.63 13.95 -9.46
N GLU A 138 -1.39 15.21 -9.10
CA GLU A 138 -0.48 16.10 -9.82
C GLU A 138 0.90 15.42 -9.98
N PRO A 139 1.48 15.38 -11.19
CA PRO A 139 2.74 14.68 -11.45
C PRO A 139 3.86 15.05 -10.46
N ALA A 140 4.05 16.35 -10.20
CA ALA A 140 5.07 16.82 -9.27
C ALA A 140 4.83 16.34 -7.82
N ARG A 141 3.57 16.16 -7.41
CA ARG A 141 3.22 15.62 -6.09
C ARG A 141 3.49 14.13 -6.03
N LEU A 142 3.13 13.38 -7.07
CA LEU A 142 3.40 11.96 -7.17
C LEU A 142 4.91 11.66 -7.19
N GLU A 143 5.70 12.44 -7.91
CA GLU A 143 7.17 12.35 -7.92
C GLU A 143 7.77 12.56 -6.52
N ARG A 144 7.28 13.56 -5.76
CA ARG A 144 7.71 13.79 -4.37
C ARG A 144 7.32 12.62 -3.46
N LEU A 145 6.12 12.07 -3.64
CA LEU A 145 5.67 10.91 -2.89
C LEU A 145 6.53 9.68 -3.21
N GLU A 146 6.81 9.43 -4.50
CA GLU A 146 7.68 8.35 -4.96
C GLU A 146 9.06 8.45 -4.31
N ALA A 147 9.69 9.62 -4.40
CA ALA A 147 11.00 9.85 -3.77
C ALA A 147 10.96 9.58 -2.27
N ALA A 148 9.92 10.06 -1.56
CA ALA A 148 9.79 9.82 -0.12
C ALA A 148 9.59 8.34 0.25
N VAL A 149 8.88 7.57 -0.59
CA VAL A 149 8.72 6.11 -0.41
C VAL A 149 10.03 5.38 -0.66
N LEU A 150 10.79 5.77 -1.68
CA LEU A 150 12.09 5.17 -1.99
C LEU A 150 13.14 5.46 -0.91
N GLU A 151 13.16 6.67 -0.37
CA GLU A 151 13.97 7.01 0.81
C GLU A 151 13.59 6.17 2.03
N LEU A 152 12.30 5.92 2.25
CA LEU A 152 11.81 5.06 3.32
C LEU A 152 12.25 3.60 3.14
N ALA A 153 12.23 3.11 1.90
CA ALA A 153 12.73 1.78 1.54
C ALA A 153 14.24 1.66 1.76
N ALA A 154 15.02 2.67 1.35
CA ALA A 154 16.46 2.72 1.60
C ALA A 154 16.78 2.66 3.10
N ALA A 155 16.08 3.46 3.92
CA ALA A 155 16.26 3.46 5.37
C ALA A 155 15.97 2.08 6.02
N ALA A 156 14.98 1.33 5.50
CA ALA A 156 14.69 -0.02 5.98
C ALA A 156 15.80 -1.02 5.65
N ARG A 157 16.40 -0.88 4.46
CA ARG A 157 17.54 -1.69 4.03
C ARG A 157 18.78 -1.42 4.87
N ASP A 158 19.07 -0.16 5.15
CA ASP A 158 20.22 0.23 5.98
C ASP A 158 20.08 -0.30 7.41
N ALA A 159 18.87 -0.22 7.98
CA ALA A 159 18.57 -0.79 9.29
C ALA A 159 18.77 -2.32 9.34
N ALA A 160 18.54 -3.03 8.23
CA ALA A 160 18.79 -4.47 8.11
C ALA A 160 20.29 -4.81 7.97
N GLY A 161 21.05 -3.99 7.24
CA GLY A 161 22.50 -4.17 7.08
C GLY A 161 23.31 -3.89 8.35
N GLY A 162 22.79 -3.06 9.26
CA GLY A 162 23.39 -2.78 10.57
C GLY A 162 23.26 -3.92 11.59
N SER A 163 22.38 -4.90 11.34
CA SER A 163 22.23 -6.09 12.17
C SER A 163 23.11 -7.24 11.67
N SER A 164 24.44 -7.07 11.78
CA SER A 164 25.36 -8.21 11.71
C SER A 164 25.20 -9.08 12.97
N PRO A 165 25.07 -10.42 12.88
CA PRO A 165 24.93 -11.28 14.04
C PRO A 165 26.30 -11.51 14.70
N ALA A 166 26.82 -10.50 15.39
CA ALA A 166 27.99 -10.65 16.26
C ALA A 166 27.52 -10.90 17.70
N GLY A 167 27.80 -12.08 18.26
CA GLY A 167 27.82 -12.25 19.71
C GLY A 167 27.34 -13.57 20.32
N GLY A 168 27.29 -14.68 19.60
CA GLY A 168 27.10 -16.00 20.22
C GLY A 168 28.41 -16.58 20.78
N SER A 169 29.05 -15.93 21.75
CA SER A 169 30.15 -16.55 22.50
C SER A 169 29.58 -17.52 23.53
N SER A 170 29.57 -18.80 23.16
CA SER A 170 29.43 -19.92 24.07
C SER A 170 30.63 -19.97 25.01
N ASN A 171 30.49 -19.48 26.24
CA ASN A 171 31.42 -19.80 27.32
C ASN A 171 30.80 -20.92 28.18
N GLY A 172 30.89 -22.15 27.66
CA GLY A 172 30.61 -23.36 28.39
C GLY A 172 31.85 -23.80 29.16
N SER A 173 32.07 -23.20 30.33
CA SER A 173 33.05 -23.73 31.29
C SER A 173 32.41 -24.89 32.05
N ALA A 174 32.80 -26.11 31.68
CA ALA A 174 32.55 -27.31 32.48
C ALA A 174 33.45 -27.29 33.74
N PRO A 175 32.93 -27.63 34.93
CA PRO A 175 33.78 -28.01 36.05
C PRO A 175 34.08 -29.51 36.00
N GLN A 176 35.38 -29.83 36.01
CA GLN A 176 35.92 -31.16 36.24
C GLN A 176 35.65 -31.63 37.69
N GLN A 177 35.08 -32.81 37.82
CA GLN A 177 35.25 -33.72 38.97
C GLN A 177 36.64 -34.40 38.85
N PRO A 178 37.29 -34.86 39.95
CA PRO A 178 36.92 -36.16 40.54
C PRO A 178 37.22 -36.36 42.03
N ALA A 179 36.88 -37.58 42.48
CA ALA A 179 37.35 -38.33 43.66
C ALA A 179 36.39 -38.37 44.86
N GLY A 180 35.40 -39.26 44.78
CA GLY A 180 34.76 -39.89 45.94
C GLY A 180 35.31 -41.31 46.09
N GLU A 181 36.19 -41.51 47.06
CA GLU A 181 36.58 -42.82 47.56
C GLU A 181 35.39 -43.46 48.29
N GLY A 182 35.12 -44.73 48.00
CA GLY A 182 34.08 -45.50 48.65
C GLY A 182 34.54 -46.12 49.97
N GLU A 183 33.60 -46.36 50.87
CA GLU A 183 33.61 -47.57 51.69
C GLU A 183 32.20 -47.88 52.25
N PRO A 184 31.81 -49.16 52.39
CA PRO A 184 30.45 -49.57 52.72
C PRO A 184 30.30 -49.98 54.20
N ARG A 185 29.07 -49.91 54.73
CA ARG A 185 28.54 -50.82 55.75
C ARG A 185 27.05 -51.03 55.57
#